data_AF-A0A945WQ54-F1
#
_entry.id   AF-A0A945WQ54-F1
#
_cell.length_a   1.000
_cell.length_b   1.000
_cell.length_c   1.000
_cell.angle_alpha   90.00
_cell.angle_beta   90.00
_cell.angle_gamma   90.00
#
_symmetry.space_group_name_H-M   'P 1'
#
loop_
_entity.id
_entity.type
_entity.pdbx_description
1 polymer ?
#
loop_
_entity_poly.entity_id
_entity_poly.type
_entity_poly.pdbx_seq_one_letter_code
_entity_poly.pdbx_strand_id
1 'polypeptide(L)'
;MTTAEEVIALAEKIPAIPKGMVEEIRIDVPKMTDEQLATLKEKLENIAKIQLEDTKQKIALFKGFKGHLKAEKKAEKREALKEQEKSERIVELEEAQKLLDQI
;
A
#
# COMPACT_ATOMS: atom_id res chain seq x y z
N MET A 1 -36.93 7.87 -3.67
CA MET A 1 -37.17 7.65 -2.23
C MET A 1 -35.89 7.02 -1.69
N THR A 2 -35.30 7.61 -0.65
CA THR A 2 -34.07 7.09 -0.02
C THR A 2 -34.48 6.32 1.22
N THR A 3 -34.17 5.03 1.28
CA THR A 3 -34.59 4.20 2.42
C THR A 3 -33.57 4.21 3.55
N ALA A 4 -34.06 4.02 4.78
CA ALA A 4 -33.22 3.85 5.96
C ALA A 4 -32.18 2.73 5.77
N GLU A 5 -32.61 1.60 5.20
CA GLU A 5 -31.74 0.47 4.88
C GLU A 5 -30.63 0.82 3.90
N GLU A 6 -30.90 1.61 2.86
CA GLU A 6 -29.85 2.06 1.93
C GLU A 6 -28.77 2.89 2.62
N VAL A 7 -29.17 3.80 3.53
CA VAL A 7 -28.24 4.66 4.26
C VAL A 7 -27.37 3.83 5.20
N ILE A 8 -27.96 2.86 5.91
CA ILE A 8 -27.25 1.94 6.81
C ILE A 8 -26.29 1.05 6.02
N ALA A 9 -26.75 0.47 4.91
CA ALA A 9 -25.93 -0.38 4.05
C ALA A 9 -24.77 0.39 3.40
N LEU A 10 -24.96 1.67 3.09
CA LEU A 10 -23.91 2.54 2.60
C LEU A 10 -22.88 2.81 3.71
N ALA A 11 -23.32 3.12 4.93
CA ALA A 11 -22.43 3.32 6.08
C ALA A 11 -21.60 2.06 6.40
N GLU A 12 -22.18 0.86 6.35
CA GLU A 12 -21.48 -0.42 6.56
C GLU A 12 -20.40 -0.70 5.51
N LYS A 13 -20.57 -0.20 4.29
CA LYS A 13 -19.61 -0.38 3.19
C LYS A 13 -18.45 0.59 3.22
N ILE A 14 -18.49 1.63 4.07
CA ILE A 14 -17.44 2.64 4.16
C ILE A 14 -16.47 2.24 5.27
N PRO A 15 -15.26 1.72 4.95
CA PRO A 15 -14.30 1.31 5.97
C PRO A 15 -13.79 2.47 6.85
N ALA A 16 -14.01 3.73 6.46
CA ALA A 16 -13.71 4.89 7.30
C ALA A 16 -14.69 5.06 8.47
N ILE A 17 -15.89 4.47 8.39
CA ILE A 17 -16.91 4.60 9.44
C ILE A 17 -16.72 3.47 10.44
N PRO A 18 -16.44 3.79 11.72
CA PRO A 18 -16.28 2.78 12.75
C PRO A 18 -17.62 2.09 13.03
N LYS A 19 -17.58 0.80 13.39
CA LYS A 19 -18.79 0.00 13.67
C LYS A 19 -19.74 0.64 14.68
N GLY A 20 -19.21 1.34 15.70
CA GLY A 20 -20.03 2.07 16.67
C GLY A 20 -20.85 3.20 16.04
N MET A 21 -20.29 3.95 15.10
CA MET A 21 -21.04 4.97 14.36
C MET A 21 -22.09 4.34 13.45
N VAL A 22 -21.83 3.17 12.86
CA VAL A 22 -22.83 2.44 12.08
C VAL A 22 -24.01 2.03 12.97
N GLU A 23 -23.76 1.58 14.20
CA GLU A 23 -24.84 1.27 15.15
C GLU A 23 -25.64 2.52 15.54
N GLU A 24 -24.97 3.65 15.80
CA GLU A 24 -25.66 4.92 16.04
C GLU A 24 -26.54 5.32 14.85
N ILE A 25 -26.02 5.25 13.63
CA ILE A 25 -26.78 5.49 12.39
C ILE A 25 -27.98 4.55 12.31
N ARG A 26 -27.82 3.26 12.62
CA ARG A 26 -28.91 2.28 12.59
C ARG A 26 -30.04 2.61 13.60
N ILE A 27 -29.72 3.24 14.73
CA ILE A 27 -30.69 3.67 15.75
C ILE A 27 -31.37 4.98 15.37
N ASP A 28 -30.64 5.90 14.72
CA ASP A 28 -31.09 7.27 14.47
C ASP A 28 -31.84 7.42 13.13
N VAL A 29 -31.40 6.74 12.08
CA VAL A 29 -31.97 6.75 10.73
C VAL A 29 -33.48 6.43 10.70
N PRO A 30 -34.02 5.46 11.47
CA PRO A 30 -35.46 5.21 11.52
C PRO A 30 -36.30 6.36 12.09
N LYS A 31 -35.68 7.33 12.78
CA LYS A 31 -36.34 8.50 13.37
C LYS A 31 -36.18 9.76 12.49
N MET A 32 -35.40 9.67 11.42
CA MET A 32 -35.12 10.78 10.51
C MET A 32 -36.21 10.94 9.46
N THR A 33 -36.40 12.18 9.00
CA THR A 33 -37.24 12.47 7.83
C THR A 33 -36.52 12.14 6.53
N ASP A 34 -37.26 11.98 5.43
CA ASP A 34 -36.69 11.74 4.10
C ASP A 34 -35.59 12.76 3.71
N GLU A 35 -35.75 14.02 4.12
CA GLU A 35 -34.77 15.10 3.87
C GLU A 35 -33.47 14.90 4.65
N GLN A 36 -33.58 14.45 5.90
CA GLN A 36 -32.42 14.10 6.74
C GLN A 36 -31.72 12.85 6.22
N LEU A 37 -32.49 11.84 5.80
CA LEU A 37 -31.98 10.62 5.17
C LEU A 37 -31.23 10.93 3.87
N ALA A 38 -31.76 11.80 3.03
CA ALA A 38 -31.11 12.24 1.80
C ALA A 38 -29.78 12.97 2.10
N THR A 39 -29.79 13.90 3.07
CA THR A 39 -28.60 14.63 3.50
C THR A 39 -27.52 13.69 4.07
N LEU A 40 -27.92 12.73 4.89
CA LEU A 40 -27.00 11.75 5.47
C LEU A 40 -26.42 10.83 4.40
N LYS A 41 -27.24 10.35 3.45
CA LYS A 41 -26.78 9.57 2.30
C LYS A 41 -25.72 10.31 1.50
N GLU A 42 -25.96 11.58 1.17
CA GLU A 42 -25.01 12.40 0.40
C GLU A 42 -23.67 12.57 1.14
N LYS A 43 -23.71 12.80 2.46
CA LYS A 43 -22.50 12.86 3.29
C LYS A 43 -21.72 11.55 3.27
N LEU A 44 -22.41 10.41 3.42
CA LEU A 44 -21.80 9.08 3.35
C LEU A 44 -21.18 8.81 1.97
N GLU A 45 -21.87 9.17 0.88
CA GLU A 45 -21.34 9.03 -0.48
C GLU A 45 -20.09 9.90 -0.69
N ASN A 46 -20.06 11.11 -0.16
CA ASN A 46 -18.88 11.96 -0.20
C ASN A 46 -17.71 11.37 0.58
N ILE A 47 -17.94 10.84 1.79
CA ILE A 47 -16.90 10.14 2.56
C ILE A 47 -16.38 8.93 1.79
N ALA A 48 -17.26 8.14 1.17
CA ALA A 48 -16.88 7.00 0.35
C ALA A 48 -16.00 7.40 -0.85
N LYS A 49 -16.35 8.49 -1.55
CA LYS A 49 -15.56 9.03 -2.67
C LYS A 49 -14.18 9.50 -2.23
N ILE A 50 -14.11 10.27 -1.15
CA ILE A 50 -12.84 10.77 -0.60
C ILE A 50 -11.95 9.60 -0.19
N GLN A 51 -12.51 8.59 0.48
CA GLN A 51 -11.75 7.41 0.87
C GLN A 51 -11.24 6.60 -0.32
N LEU A 52 -12.04 6.45 -1.39
CA LEU A 52 -11.60 5.79 -2.61
C LEU A 52 -10.43 6.53 -3.28
N GLU A 53 -10.45 7.86 -3.29
CA GLU A 53 -9.39 8.68 -3.87
C GLU A 53 -8.10 8.61 -3.04
N ASP A 54 -8.19 8.73 -1.70
CA ASP A 54 -7.06 8.55 -0.77
C ASP A 54 -6.47 7.14 -0.87
N THR A 55 -7.32 6.12 -0.97
CA THR A 55 -6.89 4.72 -1.14
C THR A 55 -6.16 4.53 -2.47
N LYS A 56 -6.63 5.14 -3.57
CA LYS A 56 -5.94 5.10 -4.87
C LYS A 56 -4.57 5.77 -4.80
N GLN A 57 -4.45 6.92 -4.14
CA GLN A 57 -3.17 7.59 -3.94
C GLN A 57 -2.21 6.73 -3.10
N LYS A 58 -2.68 6.12 -2.01
CA LYS A 58 -1.88 5.19 -1.21
C LYS A 58 -1.41 3.99 -2.02
N ILE A 59 -2.30 3.34 -2.78
CA ILE A 59 -1.93 2.21 -3.66
C ILE A 59 -0.86 2.62 -4.67
N ALA A 60 -0.96 3.82 -5.26
CA ALA A 60 0.04 4.33 -6.18
C ALA A 60 1.42 4.51 -5.52
N LEU A 61 1.46 5.08 -4.32
CA LEU A 61 2.69 5.23 -3.53
C LEU A 61 3.31 3.87 -3.17
N PHE A 62 2.50 2.91 -2.70
CA PHE A 62 2.96 1.55 -2.39
C PHE A 62 3.52 0.83 -3.62
N LYS A 63 2.90 1.00 -4.80
CA LYS A 63 3.39 0.44 -6.05
C LYS A 63 4.74 1.05 -6.47
N GLY A 64 4.89 2.36 -6.31
CA GLY A 64 6.17 3.06 -6.51
C GLY A 64 7.27 2.54 -5.57
N PHE A 65 6.96 2.37 -4.29
CA PHE A 65 7.89 1.87 -3.29
C PHE A 65 8.35 0.43 -3.56
N LYS A 66 7.45 -0.46 -4.00
CA LYS A 66 7.79 -1.84 -4.40
C LYS A 66 8.71 -1.88 -5.63
N GLY A 67 8.62 -0.90 -6.51
CA GLY A 67 9.53 -0.72 -7.65
C GLY A 67 10.94 -0.34 -7.20
N HIS A 68 11.04 0.60 -6.26
CA HIS A 68 12.31 1.07 -5.69
C HIS A 68 13.06 -0.05 -4.96
N LEU A 69 12.35 -0.80 -4.10
CA LEU A 69 12.92 -1.92 -3.35
C LEU A 69 13.51 -3.03 -4.24
N LYS A 70 12.94 -3.22 -5.44
CA LYS A 70 13.48 -4.17 -6.44
C LYS A 70 14.70 -3.62 -7.17
N ALA A 71 14.80 -2.31 -7.35
CA ALA A 71 15.94 -1.67 -7.99
C ALA A 71 17.17 -1.69 -7.06
N GLU A 72 16.99 -1.39 -5.78
CA GLU A 72 18.06 -1.40 -4.77
C GLU A 72 18.67 -2.80 -4.59
N LYS A 73 17.83 -3.84 -4.44
CA LYS A 73 18.31 -5.23 -4.38
C LYS A 73 19.06 -5.70 -5.63
N LYS A 74 18.80 -5.11 -6.80
CA LYS A 74 19.50 -5.44 -8.05
C LYS A 74 20.83 -4.70 -8.19
N ALA A 75 20.91 -3.49 -7.64
CA ALA A 75 22.16 -2.71 -7.59
C ALA A 75 23.15 -3.36 -6.62
N GLU A 76 22.72 -3.70 -5.42
CA GLU A 76 23.54 -4.34 -4.38
C GLU A 76 24.12 -5.68 -4.85
N LYS A 77 23.33 -6.49 -5.55
CA LYS A 77 23.78 -7.78 -6.10
C LYS A 77 24.84 -7.63 -7.19
N ARG A 78 24.87 -6.50 -7.91
CA ARG A 78 25.86 -6.22 -8.96
C ARG A 78 27.21 -5.77 -8.40
N GLU A 79 27.22 -5.06 -7.28
CA GLU A 79 28.47 -4.65 -6.63
C GLU A 79 29.16 -5.83 -5.94
N ALA A 80 28.38 -6.67 -5.24
CA ALA A 80 28.89 -7.89 -4.61
C ALA A 80 29.55 -8.85 -5.63
N LEU A 81 28.96 -9.01 -6.82
CA LEU A 81 29.53 -9.86 -7.90
C LEU A 81 30.87 -9.31 -8.41
N LYS A 82 31.01 -8.00 -8.57
CA LYS A 82 32.27 -7.38 -9.03
C LYS A 82 33.39 -7.48 -7.99
N GLU A 83 33.06 -7.38 -6.71
CA GLU A 83 34.02 -7.52 -5.62
C GLU A 83 34.48 -8.97 -5.45
N GLN A 84 33.56 -9.93 -5.65
CA GLN A 84 33.88 -11.35 -5.68
C GLN A 84 34.82 -11.70 -6.86
N GLU A 85 34.51 -11.28 -8.09
CA GLU A 85 35.35 -11.54 -9.27
C GLU A 85 36.77 -10.94 -9.14
N LYS A 86 36.91 -9.76 -8.51
CA LYS A 86 38.23 -9.16 -8.24
C LYS A 86 39.02 -9.97 -7.23
N SER A 87 38.37 -10.44 -6.17
CA SER A 87 39.02 -11.21 -5.11
C SER A 87 39.50 -12.55 -5.66
N GLU A 88 38.70 -13.22 -6.48
CA GLU A 88 39.09 -14.49 -7.14
C GLU A 88 40.30 -14.30 -8.06
N ARG A 89 40.35 -13.21 -8.84
CA ARG A 89 41.50 -12.87 -9.69
C ARG A 89 42.79 -12.59 -8.91
N ILE A 90 42.71 -11.99 -7.72
CA ILE A 90 43.90 -11.71 -6.90
C ILE A 90 44.51 -13.01 -6.38
N VAL A 91 43.67 -13.95 -5.92
CA VAL A 91 44.13 -15.27 -5.45
C VAL A 91 44.80 -16.05 -6.58
N GLU A 92 44.21 -16.03 -7.78
CA GLU A 92 44.77 -16.71 -8.95
C GLU A 92 46.13 -16.12 -9.37
N LEU A 93 46.30 -14.79 -9.26
CA LEU A 93 47.56 -14.11 -9.54
C LEU A 93 48.63 -14.36 -8.46
N GLU A 94 48.26 -14.41 -7.18
CA GLU A 94 49.18 -14.79 -6.09
C GLU A 94 49.68 -16.22 -6.25
N GLU A 95 48.81 -17.17 -6.61
CA GLU A 95 49.19 -18.56 -6.84
C GLU A 95 50.13 -18.70 -8.05
N ALA A 96 49.85 -18.00 -9.15
CA ALA A 96 50.71 -17.96 -10.32
C ALA A 96 52.09 -17.34 -10.02
N GLN A 97 52.15 -16.27 -9.23
CA GLN A 97 53.41 -15.65 -8.81
C GLN A 97 54.23 -16.60 -7.92
N LYS A 98 53.58 -17.30 -6.99
CA LYS A 98 54.24 -18.28 -6.12
C LYS A 98 54.83 -19.45 -6.90
N LEU A 99 54.17 -19.89 -7.96
CA LEU A 99 54.67 -20.93 -8.87
C LEU A 99 55.88 -20.44 -9.67
N LEU A 100 55.88 -19.18 -10.11
CA LEU A 100 57.03 -18.58 -10.80
C LEU A 100 58.25 -18.42 -9.88
N ASP A 101 58.06 -18.07 -8.61
CA ASP A 101 59.14 -17.96 -7.61
C ASP A 101 59.78 -19.31 -7.22
N GLN A 102 59.15 -20.44 -7.57
CA GLN A 102 59.67 -21.79 -7.29
C GLN A 102 60.51 -22.38 -8.43
N ILE A 103 60.68 -21.67 -9.55
CA ILE A 103 61.44 -22.07 -10.74
C ILE A 103 62.73 -21.25 -10.81
#